data_AF-A0A3M0ZBK3-F1
#
_entry.id   AF-A0A3M0ZBK3-F1
#
_cell.length_a   1.000
_cell.length_b   1.000
_cell.length_c   1.000
_cell.angle_alpha   90.00
_cell.angle_beta   90.00
_cell.angle_gamma   90.00
#
_symmetry.space_group_name_H-M   'P 1'
#
loop_
_entity.id
_entity.type
_entity.pdbx_description
1 polymer ?
#
loop_
_entity_poly.entity_id
_entity_poly.type
_entity_poly.pdbx_seq_one_letter_code
_entity_poly.pdbx_strand_id
1 'polypeptide(L)'
;PHCLPKGFVQANGRAGLVRKRLGKGQIIYSAAPLMPATLLRNILRDSGVHLYCEEDCLIYANSRFVGVGARRDGTIAIRLPQTMRVSDPLSREDLVEGELVELTMRYGEFRYLRLDSVE
;
A
#
# COMPACT_ATOMS: atom_id res chain seq x y z
N PRO A 1 -19.51 7.05 22.61
CA PRO A 1 -18.55 6.42 21.66
C PRO A 1 -18.82 4.92 21.51
N HIS A 2 -19.42 4.51 20.39
CA HIS A 2 -19.80 3.12 20.14
C HIS A 2 -18.59 2.32 19.63
N CYS A 3 -18.27 1.22 20.32
CA CYS A 3 -17.32 0.21 19.85
C CYS A 3 -18.08 -0.80 19.00
N LEU A 4 -17.69 -0.97 17.74
CA LEU A 4 -18.33 -1.89 16.81
C LEU A 4 -17.45 -3.13 16.61
N PRO A 5 -17.91 -4.34 17.01
CA PRO A 5 -17.22 -5.58 16.70
C PRO A 5 -17.12 -5.79 15.18
N LYS A 6 -15.96 -6.24 14.72
CA LYS A 6 -15.64 -6.59 13.33
C LYS A 6 -15.18 -8.03 13.16
N GLY A 7 -14.91 -8.73 14.26
CA GLY A 7 -14.55 -10.14 14.29
C GLY A 7 -14.56 -10.66 15.72
N PHE A 8 -14.65 -11.98 15.85
CA PHE A 8 -14.74 -12.68 17.14
C PHE A 8 -13.62 -13.71 17.27
N VAL A 9 -13.11 -13.90 18.48
CA VAL A 9 -12.13 -14.93 18.79
C VAL A 9 -12.84 -16.28 18.82
N GLN A 10 -12.42 -17.23 17.99
CA GLN A 10 -13.08 -18.52 17.85
C GLN A 10 -13.19 -19.30 19.17
N ALA A 11 -12.16 -19.23 20.01
CA ALA A 11 -12.08 -20.00 21.25
C ALA A 11 -13.12 -19.59 22.32
N ASN A 12 -13.61 -18.34 22.31
CA ASN A 12 -14.49 -17.84 23.38
C ASN A 12 -15.64 -16.94 22.89
N GLY A 13 -15.76 -16.72 21.57
CA GLY A 13 -16.81 -15.89 20.97
C GLY A 13 -16.76 -14.41 21.33
N ARG A 14 -15.73 -13.94 22.07
CA ARG A 14 -15.59 -12.52 22.44
C ARG A 14 -15.05 -11.73 21.25
N ALA A 15 -15.37 -10.43 21.20
CA ALA A 15 -14.87 -9.56 20.13
C ALA A 15 -13.33 -9.56 20.09
N GLY A 16 -12.78 -9.99 18.95
CA GLY A 16 -11.33 -10.07 18.70
C GLY A 16 -10.82 -8.96 17.79
N LEU A 17 -11.69 -8.32 17.01
CA LEU A 17 -11.38 -7.14 16.21
C LEU A 17 -12.47 -6.10 16.46
N VAL A 18 -12.09 -4.90 16.88
CA VAL A 18 -13.04 -3.85 17.26
C VAL A 18 -12.62 -2.52 16.65
N ARG A 19 -13.59 -1.80 16.08
CA ARG A 19 -13.42 -0.42 15.63
C ARG A 19 -14.11 0.53 16.60
N LYS A 20 -13.38 1.55 17.07
CA LYS A 20 -13.90 2.63 17.91
C LYS A 20 -13.70 3.97 17.21
N ARG A 21 -14.76 4.76 17.01
CA ARG A 21 -14.63 6.14 16.52
C ARG A 21 -14.15 7.07 17.65
N LEU A 22 -13.20 7.94 17.35
CA LEU A 22 -12.66 8.94 18.28
C LEU A 22 -12.46 10.28 17.54
N GLY A 23 -13.36 11.24 17.75
CA GLY A 23 -13.36 12.49 17.01
C GLY A 23 -13.48 12.25 15.49
N LYS A 24 -12.54 12.83 14.71
CA LYS A 24 -12.42 12.60 13.26
C LYS A 24 -11.70 11.29 12.90
N GLY A 25 -11.08 10.62 13.87
CA GLY A 25 -10.30 9.41 13.66
C GLY A 25 -11.02 8.14 14.13
N GLN A 26 -10.31 7.02 13.99
CA GLN A 26 -10.72 5.73 14.51
C GLN A 26 -9.54 5.00 15.13
N ILE A 27 -9.83 4.17 16.13
CA ILE A 27 -8.89 3.24 16.75
C ILE A 27 -9.38 1.83 16.45
N ILE A 28 -8.47 0.98 16.00
CA ILE A 28 -8.73 -0.43 15.73
C ILE A 28 -7.91 -1.27 16.70
N TYR A 29 -8.61 -2.12 17.45
CA TYR A 29 -7.99 -3.08 18.37
C TYR A 29 -8.11 -4.48 17.77
N SER A 30 -7.00 -5.22 17.75
CA SER A 30 -6.95 -6.63 17.36
C SER A 30 -6.36 -7.45 18.50
N ALA A 31 -7.06 -8.53 18.88
CA ALA A 31 -6.55 -9.56 19.78
C ALA A 31 -5.76 -10.65 19.03
N ALA A 32 -5.86 -10.71 17.70
CA ALA A 32 -5.11 -11.66 16.88
C ALA A 32 -3.68 -11.16 16.65
N PRO A 33 -2.65 -11.98 16.91
CA PRO A 33 -1.29 -11.67 16.47
C PRO A 33 -1.22 -11.73 14.94
N LEU A 34 -0.29 -10.97 14.36
CA LEU A 34 0.00 -10.97 12.91
C LEU A 34 -1.26 -10.74 12.04
N MET A 35 -1.80 -9.52 12.09
CA MET A 35 -2.95 -9.16 11.25
C MET A 35 -2.64 -9.41 9.76
N PRO A 36 -3.58 -10.03 9.00
CA PRO A 36 -3.41 -10.20 7.57
C PRO A 36 -3.16 -8.88 6.85
N ALA A 37 -2.25 -8.87 5.87
CA ALA A 37 -1.91 -7.67 5.09
C ALA A 37 -3.14 -7.05 4.40
N THR A 38 -4.09 -7.88 3.95
CA THR A 38 -5.35 -7.44 3.34
C THR A 38 -6.21 -6.64 4.31
N LEU A 39 -6.28 -7.05 5.58
CA LEU A 39 -7.00 -6.31 6.62
C LEU A 39 -6.33 -4.96 6.88
N LEU A 40 -5.00 -4.95 7.03
CA LEU A 40 -4.23 -3.72 7.21
C LEU A 40 -4.40 -2.75 6.03
N ARG A 41 -4.35 -3.25 4.79
CA ARG A 41 -4.57 -2.44 3.59
C ARG A 41 -5.96 -1.81 3.58
N ASN A 42 -7.00 -2.54 3.97
CA ASN A 42 -8.36 -2.00 4.06
C ASN A 42 -8.48 -0.92 5.13
N ILE A 43 -7.82 -1.11 6.28
CA ILE A 43 -7.76 -0.10 7.35
C ILE A 43 -7.07 1.17 6.87
N LEU A 44 -5.91 1.03 6.22
CA LEU A 44 -5.14 2.16 5.68
C LEU A 44 -5.93 2.89 4.59
N ARG A 45 -6.58 2.17 3.68
CA ARG A 45 -7.46 2.76 2.66
C ARG A 45 -8.59 3.60 3.29
N ASP A 46 -9.24 3.09 4.33
CA ASP A 46 -10.30 3.82 5.06
C ASP A 46 -9.77 5.06 5.79
N SER A 47 -8.45 5.12 6.07
CA SER A 47 -7.81 6.31 6.66
C SER A 47 -7.44 7.39 5.64
N GLY A 48 -7.61 7.13 4.33
CA GLY A 48 -7.36 8.11 3.27
C GLY A 48 -5.89 8.31 2.92
N VAL A 49 -5.00 7.37 3.28
CA VAL A 49 -3.60 7.42 2.83
C VAL A 49 -3.50 7.15 1.33
N HIS A 50 -2.42 7.62 0.72
CA HIS A 50 -2.10 7.28 -0.66
C HIS A 50 -1.63 5.83 -0.78
N LEU A 51 -2.24 5.06 -1.68
CA LEU A 51 -1.82 3.71 -2.01
C LEU A 51 -1.09 3.72 -3.35
N TYR A 52 0.21 3.41 -3.32
CA TYR A 52 1.03 3.32 -4.54
C TYR A 52 0.69 2.12 -5.42
N CYS A 53 0.22 1.01 -4.83
CA CYS A 53 -0.12 -0.20 -5.56
C CYS A 53 -1.34 -0.85 -4.90
N GLU A 54 -2.27 -1.33 -5.72
CA GLU A 54 -3.49 -2.02 -5.27
C GLU A 54 -3.25 -3.49 -4.94
N GLU A 55 -2.14 -4.04 -5.45
CA GLU A 55 -1.80 -5.45 -5.39
C GLU A 55 -0.92 -5.76 -4.18
N ASP A 56 -0.67 -7.05 -3.94
CA ASP A 56 0.23 -7.53 -2.89
C ASP A 56 1.71 -7.39 -3.29
N CYS A 57 2.13 -6.21 -3.76
CA CYS A 57 3.54 -5.91 -4.03
C CYS A 57 4.25 -5.38 -2.77
N LEU A 58 5.56 -5.63 -2.67
CA LEU A 58 6.38 -4.97 -1.65
C LEU A 58 6.67 -3.55 -2.12
N ILE A 59 6.26 -2.55 -1.34
CA ILE A 59 6.45 -1.14 -1.66
C ILE A 59 7.29 -0.46 -0.58
N TYR A 60 8.35 0.23 -1.01
CA TYR A 60 9.04 1.23 -0.21
C TYR A 60 8.88 2.57 -0.90
N ALA A 61 8.41 3.59 -0.19
CA ALA A 61 8.17 4.90 -0.82
C ALA A 61 8.59 6.05 0.09
N ASN A 62 9.11 7.09 -0.54
CA ASN A 62 9.34 8.41 0.04
C ASN A 62 9.06 9.49 -1.02
N SER A 63 9.40 10.74 -0.73
CA SER A 63 9.13 11.87 -1.62
C SER A 63 9.92 11.87 -2.94
N ARG A 64 10.96 11.04 -3.08
CA ARG A 64 11.86 11.00 -4.25
C ARG A 64 12.05 9.61 -4.84
N PHE A 65 11.59 8.56 -4.17
CA PHE A 65 11.82 7.19 -4.60
C PHE A 65 10.65 6.28 -4.30
N VAL A 66 10.40 5.33 -5.21
CA VAL A 66 9.49 4.20 -5.03
C VAL A 66 10.20 2.93 -5.42
N GLY A 67 10.45 2.04 -4.46
CA GLY A 67 10.92 0.68 -4.68
C GLY A 67 9.75 -0.29 -4.75
N VAL A 68 9.74 -1.16 -5.76
CA VAL A 68 8.68 -2.11 -6.04
C VAL A 68 9.27 -3.51 -6.14
N GLY A 69 8.80 -4.44 -5.30
CA GLY A 69 9.12 -5.86 -5.39
C GLY A 69 7.92 -6.66 -5.88
N ALA A 70 8.06 -7.32 -7.03
CA ALA A 70 7.00 -8.09 -7.67
C ALA A 70 6.73 -9.42 -6.95
N ARG A 71 5.45 -9.70 -6.68
CA ARG A 71 4.98 -10.98 -6.10
C ARG A 71 4.32 -11.91 -7.12
N ARG A 72 4.35 -11.55 -8.40
CA ARG A 72 3.95 -12.38 -9.54
C ARG A 72 4.62 -11.85 -10.80
N ASP A 73 4.57 -12.63 -11.87
CA ASP A 73 4.90 -12.14 -13.21
C ASP A 73 3.77 -11.24 -13.75
N GLY A 74 4.15 -10.24 -14.54
CA GLY A 74 3.24 -9.41 -15.32
C GLY A 74 3.40 -7.91 -15.06
N THR A 75 2.39 -7.16 -15.49
CA THR A 75 2.35 -5.70 -15.33
C THR A 75 1.88 -5.33 -13.93
N ILE A 76 2.62 -4.43 -13.27
CA ILE A 76 2.30 -3.84 -11.98
C ILE A 76 2.06 -2.34 -12.20
N ALA A 77 0.90 -1.87 -11.74
CA ALA A 77 0.50 -0.47 -11.83
C ALA A 77 0.88 0.30 -10.56
N ILE A 78 1.73 1.31 -10.70
CA ILE A 78 2.15 2.21 -9.62
C ILE A 78 1.47 3.57 -9.77
N ARG A 79 0.68 3.95 -8.76
CA ARG A 79 -0.01 5.24 -8.67
C ARG A 79 0.83 6.21 -7.86
N LEU A 80 1.15 7.36 -8.44
CA LEU A 80 1.86 8.46 -7.78
C LEU A 80 0.85 9.44 -7.20
N PRO A 81 1.22 10.22 -6.15
CA PRO A 81 0.32 11.20 -5.55
C PRO A 81 0.05 12.42 -6.43
N GLN A 82 0.83 12.61 -7.50
CA GLN A 82 0.74 13.68 -8.49
C GLN A 82 1.53 13.28 -9.75
N THR A 83 1.43 14.06 -10.82
CA THR A 83 2.25 13.86 -12.02
C THR A 83 3.71 14.06 -11.68
N MET A 84 4.54 13.06 -11.97
CA MET A 84 5.99 13.12 -11.73
C MET A 84 6.73 12.54 -12.93
N ARG A 85 7.97 12.98 -13.10
CA ARG A 85 8.94 12.31 -13.96
C ARG A 85 9.53 11.14 -13.21
N VAL A 86 9.51 9.99 -13.86
CA VAL A 86 9.92 8.72 -13.29
C VAL A 86 11.02 8.12 -14.14
N SER A 87 12.12 7.78 -13.50
CA SER A 87 13.26 7.11 -14.13
C SER A 87 13.71 5.95 -13.26
N ASP A 88 14.08 4.83 -13.86
CA ASP A 88 14.81 3.79 -13.15
C ASP A 88 16.32 4.10 -13.23
N PRO A 89 17.04 4.28 -12.12
CA PRO A 89 18.48 4.52 -12.16
C PRO A 89 19.29 3.22 -12.34
N LEU A 90 18.67 2.04 -12.20
CA LEU A 90 19.31 0.73 -12.29
C LEU A 90 19.08 0.06 -13.63
N SER A 91 17.88 0.14 -14.18
CA SER A 91 17.62 -0.17 -15.59
C SER A 91 17.77 1.12 -16.37
N ARG A 92 18.56 1.14 -17.45
CA ARG A 92 18.71 2.34 -18.31
C ARG A 92 17.44 2.64 -19.14
N GLU A 93 16.27 2.30 -18.61
CA GLU A 93 14.97 2.41 -19.27
C GLU A 93 14.37 3.81 -19.11
N ASP A 94 13.33 4.05 -19.91
CA ASP A 94 12.84 5.37 -20.29
C ASP A 94 12.28 6.20 -19.14
N LEU A 95 12.43 7.52 -19.30
CA LEU A 95 11.78 8.53 -18.49
C LEU A 95 10.28 8.56 -18.85
N VAL A 96 9.43 8.16 -17.91
CA VAL A 96 7.97 8.27 -18.04
C VAL A 96 7.49 9.47 -17.22
N GLU A 97 6.59 10.27 -17.77
CA GLU A 97 5.93 11.36 -17.03
C GLU A 97 4.45 11.02 -16.86
N GLY A 98 3.96 11.03 -15.62
CA GLY A 98 2.57 10.71 -15.34
C GLY A 98 2.27 10.45 -13.88
N GLU A 99 0.99 10.20 -13.59
CA GLU A 99 0.51 9.76 -12.26
C GLU A 99 0.42 8.24 -12.15
N LEU A 100 0.48 7.53 -13.28
CA LEU A 100 0.41 6.09 -13.37
C LEU A 100 1.64 5.59 -14.12
N VAL A 101 2.39 4.70 -13.49
CA VAL A 101 3.56 4.04 -14.07
C VAL A 101 3.30 2.55 -14.12
N GLU A 102 3.39 1.97 -15.31
CA GLU A 102 3.23 0.54 -15.51
C GLU A 102 4.60 -0.12 -15.66
N LEU A 103 4.87 -1.11 -14.82
CA LEU A 103 6.12 -1.87 -14.82
C LEU A 103 5.84 -3.31 -15.22
N THR A 104 6.45 -3.80 -16.29
CA THR A 104 6.44 -5.24 -16.59
C THR A 104 7.57 -5.90 -15.81
N MET A 105 7.23 -6.77 -14.85
CA MET A 105 8.17 -7.36 -13.90
C MET A 105 7.96 -8.88 -13.79
N ARG A 106 9.01 -9.60 -13.39
CA ARG A 106 8.94 -11.03 -13.02
C ARG A 106 8.83 -11.22 -11.52
N TYR A 107 8.33 -12.36 -11.07
CA TYR A 107 8.29 -12.75 -9.67
C TYR A 107 9.67 -12.62 -9.02
N GLY A 108 9.72 -11.89 -7.91
CA GLY A 108 10.96 -11.65 -7.16
C GLY A 108 11.84 -10.53 -7.73
N GLU A 109 11.50 -9.97 -8.90
CA GLU A 109 12.18 -8.79 -9.44
C GLU A 109 11.91 -7.57 -8.55
N PHE A 110 12.94 -6.74 -8.40
CA PHE A 110 12.85 -5.48 -7.67
C PHE A 110 13.27 -4.32 -8.56
N ARG A 111 12.41 -3.32 -8.68
CA ARG A 111 12.63 -2.10 -9.46
C ARG A 111 12.70 -0.91 -8.53
N TYR A 112 13.55 0.06 -8.85
CA TYR A 112 13.76 1.23 -8.03
C TYR A 112 13.50 2.47 -8.87
N LEU A 113 12.43 3.19 -8.58
CA LEU A 113 12.02 4.35 -9.35
C LEU A 113 12.47 5.62 -8.64
N ARG A 114 13.18 6.50 -9.35
CA ARG A 114 13.42 7.88 -8.94
C ARG A 114 12.27 8.75 -9.44
N LEU A 115 11.77 9.59 -8.55
CA LEU A 115 10.68 10.53 -8.80
C LEU A 115 11.24 11.96 -8.78
N ASP A 116 11.04 12.68 -9.87
CA ASP A 116 11.32 14.10 -10.00
C ASP A 116 10.00 14.86 -10.23
N SER A 117 9.85 16.03 -9.61
CA SER A 117 8.70 16.91 -9.86
C SER A 117 8.74 17.45 -11.29
N VAL A 118 7.57 17.61 -11.89
CA VAL A 118 7.39 18.41 -13.11
C VAL A 118 7.19 19.85 -12.64
N GLU A 119 8.16 20.73 -12.91
CA GLU A 119 8.03 22.18 -12.69
C GLU A 119 7.07 22.83 -13.69
#